data_AF-M2QSC9-F1
#
_entry.id   AF-M2QSC9-F1
#
_cell.length_a   1.000
_cell.length_b   1.000
_cell.length_c   1.000
_cell.angle_alpha   90.00
_cell.angle_beta   90.00
_cell.angle_gamma   90.00
#
_symmetry.space_group_name_H-M   'P 1'
#
loop_
_entity.id
_entity.type
_entity.pdbx_description
1 polymer ?
#
loop_
_entity_poly.entity_id
_entity_poly.type
_entity_poly.pdbx_seq_one_letter_code
_entity_poly.pdbx_strand_id
1 'polypeptide(L)'
;QLVTYRSPDQKRGLDAVVQGVSPLIVVLPTGGGKTLLPFTAAILDRSQQIDRLSVTILVVPFRALIEDMLVRLAQANIQAIEWQPGEIGELQRRSRLASVVVVSAD
;
A
#
# COMPACT_ATOMS: atom_id res chain seq x y z
N GLN A 1 10.76 4.25 20.86
CA GLN A 1 9.35 4.72 20.85
C GLN A 1 8.46 3.48 20.86
N LEU A 2 7.51 3.34 21.79
CA LEU A 2 6.58 2.21 21.75
C LEU A 2 5.62 2.40 20.57
N VAL A 3 5.40 1.34 19.78
CA VAL A 3 4.39 1.33 18.72
C VAL A 3 3.01 1.14 19.38
N THR A 4 2.09 2.08 19.14
CA THR A 4 0.71 2.00 19.63
C THR A 4 -0.23 1.66 18.48
N TYR A 5 -1.06 0.64 18.68
CA TYR A 5 -2.12 0.25 17.74
C TYR A 5 -3.44 0.90 18.14
N ARG A 6 -4.30 1.21 17.16
CA ARG A 6 -5.65 1.76 17.37
C ARG A 6 -6.58 0.74 18.02
N SER A 7 -6.36 -0.55 17.78
CA SER A 7 -7.10 -1.64 18.41
C SER A 7 -6.29 -2.95 18.39
N PRO A 8 -6.65 -3.94 19.23
CA PRO A 8 -6.09 -5.29 19.14
C PRO A 8 -6.28 -5.92 17.76
N ASP A 9 -7.41 -5.62 17.11
CA ASP A 9 -7.76 -6.18 15.80
C ASP A 9 -6.89 -5.61 14.68
N GLN A 10 -6.55 -4.31 14.77
CA GLN A 10 -5.57 -3.70 13.86
C GLN A 10 -4.21 -4.39 13.98
N LYS A 11 -3.77 -4.67 15.22
CA LYS A 11 -2.51 -5.40 15.45
C LYS A 11 -2.57 -6.80 14.83
N ARG A 12 -3.64 -7.56 15.09
CA ARG A 12 -3.79 -8.91 14.51
C ARG A 12 -3.75 -8.91 12.98
N GLY A 13 -4.42 -7.94 12.36
CA GLY A 13 -4.38 -7.77 10.91
C GLY A 13 -2.97 -7.43 10.39
N LEU A 14 -2.23 -6.58 11.11
CA LEU A 14 -0.85 -6.26 10.75
C LEU A 14 0.09 -7.45 10.90
N ASP A 15 -0.03 -8.21 12.00
CA ASP A 15 0.78 -9.42 12.24
C ASP A 15 0.56 -10.44 11.10
N ALA A 16 -0.68 -10.62 10.64
CA ALA A 16 -1.01 -11.51 9.52
C ALA A 16 -0.38 -11.04 8.19
N VAL A 17 -0.35 -9.74 7.92
CA VAL A 17 0.36 -9.16 6.77
C VAL A 17 1.87 -9.45 6.86
N VAL A 18 2.46 -9.24 8.04
CA VAL A 18 3.90 -9.49 8.26
C VAL A 18 4.27 -10.95 8.05
N GLN A 19 3.38 -11.87 8.44
CA GLN A 19 3.55 -13.31 8.26
C GLN A 19 3.27 -13.78 6.83
N GLY A 20 2.85 -12.89 5.92
CA GLY A 20 2.54 -13.25 4.53
C GLY A 20 1.28 -14.09 4.38
N VAL A 21 0.33 -14.01 5.31
CA VAL A 21 -0.95 -14.73 5.21
C VAL A 21 -1.69 -14.27 3.97
N SER A 22 -1.98 -15.21 3.07
CA SER A 22 -2.70 -14.97 1.82
C SER A 22 -3.57 -16.18 1.45
N PRO A 23 -4.87 -16.00 1.16
CA PRO A 23 -5.61 -14.73 1.16
C PRO A 23 -5.90 -14.22 2.58
N LEU A 24 -6.02 -12.90 2.75
CA LEU A 24 -6.35 -12.25 4.02
C LEU A 24 -7.53 -11.28 3.84
N ILE A 25 -8.58 -11.44 4.65
CA ILE A 25 -9.72 -10.52 4.73
C ILE A 25 -9.69 -9.83 6.08
N VAL A 26 -9.68 -8.50 6.10
CA VAL A 26 -9.69 -7.70 7.32
C VAL A 26 -10.89 -6.76 7.31
N VAL A 27 -11.71 -6.85 8.34
CA VAL A 27 -12.88 -5.97 8.56
C VAL A 27 -12.60 -5.11 9.78
N LEU A 28 -12.44 -3.80 9.56
CA LEU A 28 -12.26 -2.78 10.60
C LEU A 28 -13.17 -1.59 10.30
N PRO A 29 -13.67 -0.87 11.33
CA PRO A 29 -14.50 0.32 11.12
C PRO A 29 -13.74 1.41 10.34
N THR A 30 -14.48 2.34 9.75
CA THR A 30 -13.90 3.58 9.20
C THR A 30 -13.13 4.31 10.32
N GLY A 31 -11.92 4.78 10.02
CA GLY A 31 -11.01 5.33 11.04
C GLY A 31 -10.27 4.29 11.92
N GLY A 32 -10.59 3.00 11.78
CA GLY A 32 -9.95 1.89 12.51
C GLY A 32 -8.50 1.58 12.12
N GLY A 33 -7.89 2.39 11.25
CA GLY A 33 -6.46 2.28 10.91
C GLY A 33 -6.12 1.19 9.89
N LYS A 34 -7.08 0.74 9.09
CA LYS A 34 -6.88 -0.27 8.04
C LYS A 34 -5.81 0.11 6.99
N THR A 35 -5.60 1.40 6.72
CA THR A 35 -4.60 1.89 5.75
C THR A 35 -3.17 1.48 6.10
N LEU A 36 -2.86 1.24 7.37
CA LEU A 36 -1.53 0.78 7.79
C LEU A 36 -1.16 -0.58 7.16
N LEU A 37 -2.13 -1.49 7.04
CA LEU A 37 -1.91 -2.86 6.58
C LEU A 37 -1.36 -2.94 5.14
N PRO A 38 -2.01 -2.35 4.11
CA PRO A 38 -1.47 -2.38 2.75
C PRO A 38 -0.15 -1.61 2.62
N PHE A 39 0.09 -0.57 3.44
CA PHE A 39 1.37 0.16 3.41
C PHE A 39 2.51 -0.70 3.98
N THR A 40 2.24 -1.47 5.03
CA THR A 40 3.21 -2.41 5.59
C THR A 40 3.55 -3.52 4.60
N ALA A 41 2.56 -4.06 3.88
CA ALA A 41 2.80 -5.02 2.80
C ALA A 41 3.80 -4.45 1.77
N ALA A 42 3.62 -3.19 1.36
CA ALA A 42 4.50 -2.52 0.39
C ALA A 42 5.94 -2.27 0.87
N ILE A 43 6.19 -2.27 2.18
CA ILE A 43 7.52 -2.02 2.76
C ILE A 43 8.24 -3.34 3.05
N LEU A 44 7.56 -4.33 3.63
CA LEU A 44 8.18 -5.59 4.06
C LEU A 44 8.82 -6.36 2.92
N ASP A 45 8.17 -6.28 1.77
CA ASP A 45 8.55 -6.86 0.50
C ASP A 45 9.92 -6.34 -0.01
N ARG A 46 10.45 -5.24 0.55
CA ARG A 46 11.82 -4.73 0.32
C ARG A 46 12.85 -5.20 1.35
N SER A 47 12.41 -5.66 2.52
CA SER A 47 13.28 -5.96 3.67
C SER A 47 13.73 -7.42 3.72
N GLN A 48 12.99 -8.33 3.07
CA GLN A 48 13.17 -9.79 3.15
C GLN A 48 14.33 -10.36 2.29
N GLN A 49 15.28 -9.56 1.80
CA GLN A 49 16.48 -10.02 1.05
C GLN A 49 16.19 -10.99 -0.12
N ILE A 50 14.96 -11.03 -0.63
CA ILE A 50 14.67 -11.66 -1.91
C ILE A 50 15.06 -10.62 -2.95
N ASP A 51 15.93 -10.99 -3.89
CA ASP A 51 16.48 -10.16 -4.97
C ASP A 51 15.42 -9.75 -6.01
N ARG A 52 14.18 -9.51 -5.57
CA ARG A 52 13.01 -9.18 -6.37
C ARG A 52 12.47 -7.85 -5.91
N LEU A 53 12.52 -6.88 -6.82
CA LEU A 53 11.71 -5.68 -6.75
C LEU A 53 10.24 -6.08 -6.68
N SER A 54 9.62 -5.82 -5.54
CA SER A 54 8.23 -6.10 -5.23
C SER A 54 7.40 -4.83 -5.39
N VAL A 55 6.22 -4.98 -5.99
CA VAL A 55 5.27 -3.89 -6.24
C VAL A 55 3.95 -4.26 -5.60
N THR A 56 3.44 -3.40 -4.73
CA THR A 56 2.08 -3.51 -4.18
C THR A 56 1.11 -2.75 -5.07
N ILE A 57 0.09 -3.44 -5.58
CA ILE A 57 -1.02 -2.81 -6.31
C ILE A 57 -2.14 -2.51 -5.31
N LEU A 58 -2.40 -1.23 -5.06
CA LEU A 58 -3.46 -0.75 -4.19
C LEU A 58 -4.67 -0.36 -5.03
N VAL A 59 -5.67 -1.25 -5.06
CA VAL A 59 -6.95 -0.99 -5.73
C VAL A 59 -7.87 -0.23 -4.77
N VAL A 60 -8.34 0.95 -5.18
CA VAL A 60 -9.30 1.78 -4.43
C VAL A 60 -10.61 1.89 -5.18
N PRO A 61 -11.76 2.05 -4.49
CA PRO A 61 -13.06 1.99 -5.16
C PRO A 61 -13.39 3.19 -6.05
N PHE A 62 -12.75 4.35 -5.85
CA PHE A 62 -13.05 5.58 -6.59
C PHE A 62 -11.79 6.41 -6.83
N ARG A 63 -11.70 7.11 -7.98
CA ARG A 63 -10.57 8.02 -8.28
C ARG A 63 -10.33 9.07 -7.21
N ALA A 64 -11.39 9.59 -6.58
CA ALA A 64 -11.27 10.60 -5.52
C ALA A 64 -10.43 10.13 -4.31
N LEU A 65 -10.29 8.81 -4.09
CA LEU A 65 -9.45 8.27 -3.03
C LEU A 65 -7.98 8.13 -3.43
N ILE A 66 -7.65 8.19 -4.72
CA ILE A 66 -6.27 8.05 -5.19
C ILE A 66 -5.41 9.19 -4.66
N GLU A 67 -5.87 10.44 -4.77
CA GLU A 67 -5.12 11.61 -4.31
C GLU A 67 -4.84 11.55 -2.80
N ASP A 68 -5.84 11.19 -1.98
CA ASP A 68 -5.66 10.98 -0.54
C ASP A 68 -4.65 9.87 -0.24
N MET A 69 -4.65 8.77 -1.01
CA MET A 69 -3.66 7.70 -0.83
C MET A 69 -2.25 8.14 -1.22
N LEU A 70 -2.08 8.84 -2.34
CA LEU A 70 -0.77 9.33 -2.78
C LEU A 70 -0.17 10.31 -1.76
N VAL A 71 -0.97 11.22 -1.21
CA VAL A 71 -0.54 12.15 -0.16
C VAL A 71 -0.07 11.39 1.08
N ARG A 72 -0.83 10.39 1.55
CA ARG A 72 -0.46 9.58 2.72
C ARG A 72 0.78 8.72 2.50
N LEU A 73 0.93 8.14 1.31
CA LEU A 73 2.11 7.38 0.92
C LEU A 73 3.36 8.27 0.89
N ALA A 74 3.24 9.47 0.32
CA ALA A 74 4.32 10.46 0.30
C ALA A 74 4.71 10.90 1.72
N GLN A 75 3.73 11.17 2.59
CA GLN A 75 3.97 11.50 4.01
C GLN A 75 4.67 10.35 4.76
N ALA A 76 4.45 9.11 4.35
CA ALA A 76 5.12 7.92 4.88
C ALA A 76 6.47 7.62 4.20
N ASN A 77 6.95 8.48 3.30
CA ASN A 77 8.14 8.28 2.46
C ASN A 77 8.10 7.00 1.58
N ILE A 78 6.90 6.55 1.22
CA ILE A 78 6.68 5.41 0.33
C ILE A 78 6.54 5.92 -1.10
N GLN A 79 7.39 5.44 -2.01
CA GLN A 79 7.31 5.81 -3.43
C GLN A 79 6.09 5.17 -4.07
N ALA A 80 5.14 6.00 -4.51
CA ALA A 80 3.90 5.57 -5.12
C ALA A 80 3.61 6.32 -6.41
N ILE A 81 2.94 5.65 -7.35
CA ILE A 81 2.41 6.26 -8.57
C ILE A 81 0.93 5.91 -8.72
N GLU A 82 0.17 6.80 -9.34
CA GLU A 82 -1.13 6.45 -9.90
C GLU A 82 -0.93 5.73 -11.24
N TRP A 83 -1.75 4.72 -11.51
CA TRP A 83 -1.89 4.16 -12.84
C TRP A 83 -3.12 4.73 -13.53
N GLN A 84 -2.96 5.21 -14.77
CA GLN A 84 -4.06 5.68 -15.61
C GLN A 84 -4.20 4.85 -16.90
N PRO A 85 -5.44 4.52 -17.33
CA PRO A 85 -5.66 3.83 -18.60
C PRO A 85 -5.08 4.62 -19.79
N GLY A 86 -4.33 3.95 -20.66
CA GLY A 86 -3.80 4.55 -21.89
C GLY A 86 -2.50 5.35 -21.72
N GLU A 87 -1.98 5.52 -20.50
CA GLU A 87 -0.61 6.03 -20.28
C GLU A 87 0.43 4.97 -20.69
N ILE A 88 0.67 4.80 -21.99
CA ILE A 88 1.71 3.90 -22.53
C ILE A 88 3.03 4.66 -22.78
N GLY A 89 3.04 6.00 -22.71
CA GLY A 89 4.13 6.83 -23.27
C GLY A 89 5.02 7.62 -22.31
N GLU A 90 4.57 7.98 -21.10
CA GLU A 90 5.39 8.83 -20.20
C GLU A 90 6.14 8.04 -19.11
N LEU A 91 5.75 6.78 -18.86
CA LEU A 91 6.42 5.89 -17.92
C LEU A 91 7.86 5.52 -18.35
N GLN A 92 8.18 5.59 -19.65
CA GLN A 92 9.56 5.37 -20.15
C GLN A 92 10.54 6.49 -19.71
N ARG A 93 10.06 7.68 -19.32
CA ARG A 93 10.92 8.77 -18.80
C ARG A 93 10.96 8.85 -17.27
N ARG A 94 10.10 8.10 -16.56
CA ARG A 94 10.04 8.02 -15.10
C ARG A 94 10.36 6.61 -14.61
N SER A 95 11.58 6.13 -14.89
CA SER A 95 12.18 4.94 -14.26
C SER A 95 12.41 5.14 -12.74
N ARG A 96 11.37 5.55 -12.01
CA ARG A 96 11.36 5.66 -10.57
C ARG A 96 10.72 4.38 -10.04
N LEU A 97 11.53 3.55 -9.41
CA LEU A 97 11.08 2.32 -8.76
C LEU A 97 9.97 2.66 -7.72
N ALA A 98 8.71 2.47 -8.10
CA ALA A 98 7.58 2.63 -7.20
C ALA A 98 7.38 1.35 -6.38
N SER A 99 7.23 1.47 -5.06
CA SER A 99 6.82 0.33 -4.22
C SER A 99 5.32 0.11 -4.27
N VAL A 100 4.55 1.15 -4.61
CA VAL A 100 3.09 1.11 -4.67
C VAL A 100 2.59 1.68 -5.98
N VAL A 101 1.68 0.96 -6.63
CA VAL A 101 0.86 1.46 -7.73
C VAL A 101 -0.57 1.57 -7.23
N VAL A 102 -1.13 2.77 -7.26
CA VAL A 102 -2.52 3.02 -6.86
C VAL A 102 -3.38 3.04 -8.13
N VAL A 103 -4.46 2.26 -8.12
CA VAL A 103 -5.37 2.13 -9.25
C VAL A 103 -6.82 2.21 -8.76
N SER A 104 -7.67 2.84 -9.56
CA SER A 104 -9.10 2.87 -9.29
C SER A 104 -9.77 1.60 -9.83
N ALA A 105 -10.83 1.15 -9.17
CA ALA A 105 -11.69 0.07 -9.64
C ALA A 105 -12.84 0.55 -10.55
N ASP A 106 -12.98 1.88 -10.73
CA ASP A 106 -13.98 2.51 -11.61
C ASP A 106 -13.55 2.58 -13.08
#